data_AF-E8KGZ5-F1
#
_entry.id   AF-E8KGZ5-F1
#
_cell.length_a   1.000
_cell.length_b   1.000
_cell.length_c   1.000
_cell.angle_alpha   90.00
_cell.angle_beta   90.00
_cell.angle_gamma   90.00
#
_symmetry.space_group_name_H-M   'P 1'
#
loop_
_entity.id
_entity.type
_entity.pdbx_description
1 polymer ?
#
loop_
_entity_poly.entity_id
_entity_poly.type
_entity_poly.pdbx_seq_one_letter_code
_entity_poly.pdbx_strand_id
1 'polypeptide(L)'
;FSNGTEISHNRKTGDVVVKTSDTVTVTAGKAVVNAETEINGNTTINGKLHASGNITSGKEVSAPSVKQGSVSLGSHVHSGVQGGRDTSDKPQ
;
A
#
# COMPACT_ATOMS: atom_id res chain seq x y z
N PHE A 1 -8.75 -14.63 28.46
CA PHE A 1 -9.48 -13.59 29.22
C PHE A 1 -10.97 -13.92 29.23
N SER A 2 -11.76 -13.40 30.17
CA SER A 2 -13.21 -13.70 30.28
C SER A 2 -14.02 -13.27 29.05
N ASN A 3 -13.51 -12.32 28.28
CA ASN A 3 -14.08 -11.87 26.99
C ASN A 3 -13.63 -12.74 25.78
N GLY A 4 -13.04 -13.92 26.00
CA GLY A 4 -12.58 -14.79 24.91
C GLY A 4 -11.30 -14.36 24.20
N THR A 5 -10.68 -13.25 24.60
CA THR A 5 -9.34 -12.87 24.09
C THR A 5 -8.29 -13.88 24.57
N GLU A 6 -7.33 -14.21 23.72
CA GLU A 6 -6.17 -15.06 23.98
C GLU A 6 -4.90 -14.32 23.56
N ILE A 7 -3.91 -14.28 24.45
CA ILE A 7 -2.55 -13.83 24.16
C ILE A 7 -1.63 -14.97 24.58
N SER A 8 -0.88 -15.52 23.64
CA SER A 8 0.00 -16.67 23.91
C SER A 8 1.40 -16.45 23.32
N HIS A 9 2.38 -17.09 23.96
CA HIS A 9 3.77 -17.12 23.51
C HIS A 9 4.26 -18.57 23.50
N ASN A 10 4.53 -19.10 22.32
CA ASN A 10 5.12 -20.42 22.16
C ASN A 10 6.64 -20.32 22.28
N ARG A 11 7.20 -20.71 23.42
CA ARG A 11 8.64 -20.61 23.70
C ARG A 11 9.52 -21.57 22.87
N LYS A 12 8.91 -22.56 22.19
CA LYS A 12 9.64 -23.49 21.31
C LYS A 12 9.88 -22.89 19.92
N THR A 13 8.90 -22.15 19.39
CA THR A 13 8.95 -21.54 18.05
C THR A 13 9.22 -20.04 18.08
N GLY A 14 8.94 -19.37 19.21
CA GLY A 14 9.01 -17.92 19.37
C GLY A 14 7.72 -17.19 18.99
N ASP A 15 6.66 -17.91 18.59
CA ASP A 15 5.42 -17.29 18.12
C ASP A 15 4.72 -16.54 19.25
N VAL A 16 4.28 -15.32 18.94
CA VAL A 16 3.38 -14.53 19.79
C VAL A 16 2.07 -14.36 19.05
N VAL A 17 0.97 -14.85 19.63
CA VAL A 17 -0.36 -14.82 19.02
C VAL A 17 -1.29 -13.96 19.87
N VAL A 18 -1.96 -13.00 19.23
CA VAL A 18 -3.04 -12.20 19.82
C VAL A 18 -4.32 -12.53 19.05
N LYS A 19 -5.26 -13.18 19.72
CA LYS A 19 -6.58 -13.52 19.18
C LYS A 19 -7.65 -12.80 19.97
N THR A 20 -8.44 -11.96 19.30
CA THR A 20 -9.56 -11.22 19.90
C THR A 20 -10.67 -11.08 18.87
N SER A 21 -11.92 -10.96 19.31
CA SER A 21 -13.09 -10.72 18.43
C SER A 21 -13.23 -9.26 18.01
N ASP A 22 -12.68 -8.35 18.81
CA ASP A 22 -12.84 -6.92 18.63
C ASP A 22 -11.57 -6.33 18.00
N THR A 23 -11.03 -5.25 18.57
CA THR A 23 -9.94 -4.49 17.97
C THR A 23 -8.64 -4.62 18.76
N VAL A 24 -7.52 -4.81 18.07
CA VAL A 24 -6.19 -4.57 18.63
C VAL A 24 -5.77 -3.14 18.27
N THR A 25 -5.60 -2.28 19.29
CA THR A 25 -5.13 -0.89 19.10
C THR A 25 -3.69 -0.75 19.56
N VAL A 26 -2.81 -0.26 18.70
CA VAL A 26 -1.41 0.06 19.03
C VAL A 26 -1.23 1.57 19.02
N THR A 27 -1.01 2.16 20.20
CA THR A 27 -0.73 3.59 20.34
C THR A 27 0.72 3.77 20.77
N ALA A 28 1.54 4.31 19.86
CA ALA A 28 2.96 4.54 20.08
C ALA A 28 3.44 5.74 19.25
N GLY A 29 4.57 6.35 19.63
CA GLY A 29 5.21 7.37 18.80
C GLY A 29 5.74 6.83 17.46
N LYS A 30 6.08 5.53 17.42
CA LYS A 30 6.50 4.80 16.21
C LYS A 30 6.23 3.31 16.38
N ALA A 31 5.67 2.67 15.36
CA ALA A 31 5.64 1.22 15.23
C ALA A 31 6.61 0.80 14.11
N VAL A 32 7.43 -0.22 14.35
CA VAL A 32 8.41 -0.74 13.38
C VAL A 32 8.21 -2.25 13.26
N VAL A 33 8.04 -2.74 12.04
CA VAL A 33 7.93 -4.17 11.72
C VAL A 33 9.13 -4.54 10.88
N ASN A 34 10.04 -5.34 11.44
CA ASN A 34 11.28 -5.79 10.77
C ASN A 34 11.14 -7.24 10.29
N ALA A 35 10.01 -7.55 9.66
CA ALA A 35 9.67 -8.88 9.17
C ALA A 35 8.73 -8.79 7.97
N GLU A 36 8.62 -9.89 7.23
CA GLU A 36 7.55 -10.05 6.25
C GLU A 36 6.18 -9.89 6.94
N THR A 37 5.25 -9.21 6.27
CA THR A 37 3.95 -8.86 6.84
C THR A 37 2.86 -9.20 5.84
N GLU A 38 1.87 -9.96 6.28
CA GLU A 38 0.67 -10.26 5.53
C GLU A 38 -0.54 -9.58 6.18
N ILE A 39 -1.36 -8.91 5.37
CA ILE A 39 -2.61 -8.29 5.81
C ILE A 39 -3.74 -8.88 4.96
N ASN A 40 -4.53 -9.75 5.58
CA ASN A 40 -5.66 -10.44 4.93
C ASN A 40 -6.92 -9.58 4.80
N GLY A 41 -6.99 -8.47 5.55
CA GLY A 41 -8.12 -7.54 5.55
C GLY A 41 -7.84 -6.27 4.75
N ASN A 42 -8.84 -5.38 4.73
CA ASN A 42 -8.67 -4.05 4.17
C ASN A 42 -7.67 -3.23 5.00
N THR A 43 -6.80 -2.49 4.33
CA THR A 43 -5.81 -1.61 4.97
C THR A 43 -6.10 -0.17 4.60
N THR A 44 -6.21 0.72 5.59
CA THR A 44 -6.30 2.17 5.38
C THR A 44 -5.04 2.84 5.93
N ILE A 45 -4.38 3.66 5.12
CA ILE A 45 -3.21 4.45 5.50
C ILE A 45 -3.60 5.92 5.43
N ASN A 46 -3.79 6.57 6.59
CA ASN A 46 -4.10 8.00 6.68
C ASN A 46 -2.86 8.91 6.51
N GLY A 47 -1.73 8.32 6.10
CA GLY A 47 -0.46 9.00 5.84
C GLY A 47 0.04 8.73 4.42
N LYS A 48 1.37 8.79 4.24
CA LYS A 48 2.00 8.46 2.96
C LYS A 48 2.41 6.98 2.95
N LEU A 49 2.13 6.30 1.85
CA LEU A 49 2.73 5.00 1.54
C LEU A 49 3.99 5.23 0.70
N HIS A 50 5.12 4.69 1.16
CA HIS A 50 6.37 4.66 0.41
C HIS A 50 6.83 3.21 0.29
N ALA A 51 6.92 2.70 -0.93
CA ALA A 51 7.46 1.38 -1.22
C ALA A 51 8.75 1.54 -2.02
N SER A 52 9.83 0.89 -1.55
CA SER A 52 11.12 0.86 -2.25
C SER A 52 11.22 -0.25 -3.29
N GLY A 53 10.37 -1.27 -3.19
CA GLY A 53 10.26 -2.36 -4.15
C GLY A 53 9.11 -2.17 -5.13
N ASN A 54 8.88 -3.20 -5.96
CA ASN A 54 7.76 -3.21 -6.90
C ASN A 54 6.42 -3.23 -6.17
N ILE A 55 5.44 -2.55 -6.75
CA ILE A 55 4.03 -2.62 -6.34
C ILE A 55 3.26 -3.34 -7.44
N THR A 56 2.62 -4.45 -7.09
CA THR A 56 1.71 -5.17 -7.98
C THR A 56 0.28 -5.02 -7.47
N SER A 57 -0.65 -4.61 -8.34
CA SER A 57 -2.09 -4.60 -8.05
C SER A 57 -2.80 -5.56 -8.99
N GLY A 58 -3.66 -6.42 -8.44
CA GLY A 58 -4.51 -7.32 -9.24
C GLY A 58 -5.77 -6.65 -9.80
N LYS A 59 -6.04 -5.40 -9.42
CA LYS A 59 -7.21 -4.62 -9.83
C LYS A 59 -6.81 -3.16 -10.07
N GLU A 60 -7.68 -2.21 -9.77
CA GLU A 60 -7.47 -0.79 -9.98
C GLU A 60 -6.50 -0.17 -8.97
N VAL A 61 -5.70 0.78 -9.45
CA VAL A 61 -5.01 1.79 -8.62
C VAL A 61 -5.54 3.14 -9.05
N SER A 62 -6.33 3.80 -8.19
CA SER A 62 -6.90 5.12 -8.46
C SER A 62 -6.19 6.18 -7.65
N ALA A 63 -5.70 7.22 -8.33
CA ALA A 63 -5.06 8.37 -7.73
C ALA A 63 -5.30 9.62 -8.60
N PRO A 64 -5.36 10.83 -8.00
CA PRO A 64 -5.48 12.08 -8.77
C PRO A 64 -4.33 12.29 -9.77
N SER A 65 -3.15 11.72 -9.48
CA SER A 65 -2.00 11.78 -10.37
C SER A 65 -1.08 10.58 -10.13
N VAL A 66 -0.61 9.96 -11.22
CA VAL A 66 0.41 8.91 -11.21
C VAL A 66 1.58 9.41 -12.04
N LYS A 67 2.77 9.45 -11.45
CA LYS A 67 4.00 9.93 -12.08
C LYS A 67 5.11 8.90 -11.97
N GLN A 68 5.78 8.63 -13.08
CA GLN A 68 6.98 7.79 -13.14
C GLN A 68 8.14 8.62 -13.72
N GLY A 69 9.16 8.88 -12.91
CA GLY A 69 10.25 9.77 -13.31
C GLY A 69 9.74 11.19 -13.60
N SER A 70 9.93 11.67 -14.82
CA SER A 70 9.40 12.96 -15.29
C SER A 70 8.00 12.88 -15.91
N VAL A 71 7.49 11.68 -16.21
CA VAL A 71 6.25 11.47 -16.96
C VAL A 71 5.06 11.35 -16.01
N SER A 72 4.05 12.21 -16.20
CA SER A 72 2.77 12.11 -15.48
C SER A 72 1.72 11.47 -16.38
N LEU A 73 1.08 10.40 -15.92
CA LEU A 73 0.10 9.64 -16.70
C LEU A 73 -1.05 10.51 -17.18
N GLY A 74 -1.60 11.40 -16.34
CA GLY A 74 -2.72 12.27 -16.71
C GLY A 74 -2.38 13.44 -17.65
N SER A 75 -1.12 13.64 -18.02
CA SER A 75 -0.72 14.79 -18.85
C SER A 75 0.40 14.48 -19.85
N HIS A 76 0.73 13.21 -20.06
CA HIS A 76 1.80 12.83 -20.98
C HIS A 76 1.37 13.08 -22.43
N VAL A 77 2.36 13.29 -23.30
CA VAL A 77 2.18 13.41 -24.75
C VAL A 77 3.27 12.60 -25.45
N HIS A 78 3.03 12.25 -26.70
CA HIS A 78 4.01 11.56 -27.56
C HIS A 78 4.49 12.51 -28.65
N SER A 79 5.80 12.51 -28.95
CA SER A 79 6.37 13.24 -30.08
C SER A 79 6.35 12.42 -31.37
N GLY A 80 6.46 13.07 -32.52
CA GLY A 80 6.63 12.40 -33.81
C GLY A 80 5.33 11.84 -34.40
N VAL A 81 4.20 12.47 -34.08
CA VAL A 81 2.90 12.11 -34.64
C VAL A 81 2.76 12.65 -36.06
N GLN A 82 2.27 11.83 -36.99
CA GLN A 82 2.11 12.24 -38.40
C GLN A 82 0.69 12.78 -38.64
N GLY A 83 0.55 14.12 -38.55
CA GLY A 83 -0.68 14.84 -38.87
C GLY A 83 -0.93 16.03 -37.95
N GLY A 84 -0.90 17.26 -38.49
CA GLY A 84 -1.38 18.48 -37.85
C GLY A 84 -0.45 19.18 -36.85
N ARG A 85 0.33 18.46 -36.02
CA ARG A 85 1.32 19.01 -35.05
C ARG A 85 2.44 17.99 -34.75
N ASP A 86 3.53 18.42 -34.11
CA ASP A 86 4.68 17.55 -33.76
C ASP A 86 4.46 16.68 -32.51
N THR A 87 3.41 16.96 -31.72
CA THR A 87 3.08 16.26 -30.47
C THR A 87 1.61 15.85 -30.41
N SER A 88 1.31 14.72 -29.75
CA SER A 88 -0.06 14.30 -29.45
C SER A 88 -0.75 15.26 -28.48
N ASP A 89 -2.08 15.19 -28.43
CA ASP A 89 -2.84 15.73 -27.31
C ASP A 89 -2.64 14.84 -26.05
N LYS A 90 -3.16 15.32 -24.91
CA LYS A 90 -3.15 14.58 -23.64
C LYS A 90 -4.17 13.42 -23.67
N PRO A 91 -4.01 12.40 -22.81
CA PRO A 91 -5.04 11.39 -22.59
C PRO A 91 -6.39 12.01 -22.24
N GLN A 92 -7.46 11.42 -22.75
CA GLN A 92 -8.85 11.79 -22.46
C GLN A 92 -9.29 11.28 -21.09
#